data_AF-A0A9J7H2N3-F1
#
_entry.id   AF-A0A9J7H2N3-F1
#
_cell.length_a   1.000
_cell.length_b   1.000
_cell.length_c   1.000
_cell.angle_alpha   90.00
_cell.angle_beta   90.00
_cell.angle_gamma   90.00
#
_symmetry.space_group_name_H-M   'P 1'
#
loop_
_entity.id
_entity.type
_entity.pdbx_description
1 polymer ?
#
loop_
_entity_poly.entity_id
_entity_poly.type
_entity_poly.pdbx_seq_one_letter_code
_entity_poly.pdbx_strand_id
1 'polypeptide(L)'
;MGFWGILLVLVFLEKSWGQEQIFFISVPAVFRIGVPANITVQAPGHTHAFDATISVKSYPDENISYSSGSVNLSPENKFRNSAILTVQAKQLSEGQSSFSYVYLEVMSKHFSKSEKIPIIHDNGSLFIHTDKPVYTPQESVKVGVYSLDDDLEPVTRGTVLTFIDPEGSEVDTIQGNNHTAIVSFPDFKIPSNPKYGRWTIKAKYREDATTNGTTHFDIKEHDKAYKITLMPISDLQHQVANQGEAQGVTLQPADYLQQKINERASTYKHQVPKKCCYDGAVLKKYETCEQRAERVKIGLLCVRAFISCCTLANEIRANDTFKHIHVSKHHCSEV
;
A
#
# COMPACT_ATOMS: atom_id res chain seq x y z
N MET A 1 2.51 -17.72 8.91
CA MET A 1 2.90 -17.28 10.27
C MET A 1 1.62 -16.84 10.95
N GLY A 2 1.22 -17.53 12.03
CA GLY A 2 -0.11 -17.38 12.61
C GLY A 2 -0.32 -16.02 13.27
N PHE A 3 -1.40 -15.34 12.90
CA PHE A 3 -1.86 -14.15 13.59
C PHE A 3 -2.50 -14.56 14.92
N TRP A 4 -1.87 -14.15 16.02
CA TRP A 4 -2.47 -14.17 17.35
C TRP A 4 -3.74 -13.30 17.33
N GLY A 5 -4.91 -13.94 17.29
CA GLY A 5 -6.17 -13.26 17.59
C GLY A 5 -6.10 -12.68 19.00
N ILE A 6 -6.41 -11.40 19.14
CA ILE A 6 -6.46 -10.71 20.44
C ILE A 6 -7.59 -11.36 21.25
N LEU A 7 -7.21 -12.14 22.27
CA LEU A 7 -8.14 -12.77 23.19
C LEU A 7 -8.58 -11.71 24.22
N LEU A 8 -9.88 -11.44 24.30
CA LEU A 8 -10.44 -10.61 25.36
C LEU A 8 -10.64 -11.49 26.61
N VAL A 9 -9.90 -11.19 27.68
CA VAL A 9 -10.05 -11.85 28.98
C VAL A 9 -10.96 -10.98 29.84
N LEU A 10 -12.22 -11.39 29.98
CA LEU A 10 -13.16 -10.73 30.87
C LEU A 10 -13.02 -11.33 32.27
N VAL A 11 -12.72 -10.47 33.26
CA VAL A 11 -12.62 -10.84 34.67
C VAL A 11 -13.85 -10.29 35.38
N PHE A 12 -14.71 -11.17 35.89
CA PHE A 12 -15.88 -10.78 36.68
C PHE A 12 -15.75 -11.35 38.10
N LEU A 13 -15.84 -10.45 39.09
CA LEU A 13 -15.87 -10.77 40.51
C LEU A 13 -17.31 -10.63 40.99
N GLU A 14 -18.00 -11.74 41.23
CA GLU A 14 -19.27 -11.73 41.98
C GLU A 14 -19.05 -12.29 43.38
N LYS A 15 -19.55 -11.57 44.38
CA LYS A 15 -19.51 -11.99 45.78
C LYS A 15 -20.81 -12.70 46.14
N SER A 16 -20.73 -14.02 46.37
CA SER A 16 -21.74 -14.76 47.12
C SER A 16 -21.17 -15.16 48.49
N TRP A 17 -22.04 -15.24 49.50
CA TRP A 17 -21.65 -15.60 50.87
C TRP A 17 -21.19 -17.06 50.94
N GLY A 18 -19.90 -17.25 51.19
CA GLY A 18 -19.27 -18.55 51.46
C GLY A 18 -18.38 -19.03 50.30
N GLN A 19 -17.13 -18.56 50.29
CA GLN A 19 -16.11 -18.68 49.23
C GLN A 19 -16.40 -17.86 47.97
N GLU A 20 -15.52 -16.88 47.71
CA GLU A 20 -15.52 -16.08 46.47
C GLU A 20 -15.13 -17.00 45.31
N GLN A 21 -16.12 -17.55 44.60
CA GLN A 21 -15.92 -18.46 43.49
C GLN A 21 -15.65 -17.65 42.22
N ILE A 22 -14.40 -17.63 41.79
CA ILE A 22 -13.95 -16.90 40.61
C ILE A 22 -14.09 -17.81 39.39
N PHE A 23 -14.69 -17.30 38.33
CA PHE A 23 -14.74 -17.95 37.03
C PHE A 23 -14.12 -17.05 35.96
N PHE A 24 -13.52 -17.68 34.95
CA PHE A 24 -12.94 -17.01 33.80
C PHE A 24 -13.56 -17.58 32.53
N ILE A 25 -14.05 -16.70 31.67
CA ILE A 25 -14.59 -17.06 30.37
C ILE A 25 -13.72 -16.35 29.34
N SER A 26 -13.02 -17.13 28.53
CA SER A 26 -12.18 -16.64 27.44
C SER A 26 -12.95 -16.75 26.13
N VAL A 27 -13.15 -15.61 25.48
CA VAL A 27 -14.05 -15.44 24.33
C VAL A 27 -13.33 -14.67 23.22
N PRO A 28 -13.73 -14.81 21.95
CA PRO A 28 -13.20 -13.95 20.90
C PRO A 28 -13.65 -12.50 21.12
N ALA A 29 -12.79 -11.53 20.76
CA ALA A 29 -13.15 -10.12 20.78
C ALA A 29 -14.31 -9.78 19.81
N VAL A 30 -14.43 -10.57 18.74
CA VAL A 30 -15.43 -10.43 17.68
C VAL A 30 -15.78 -11.82 17.16
N PHE A 31 -17.06 -12.10 16.90
CA PHE A 31 -17.46 -13.29 16.15
C PHE A 31 -17.34 -13.06 14.64
N ARG A 32 -16.61 -13.94 13.94
CA ARG A 32 -16.59 -13.99 12.47
C ARG A 32 -17.64 -14.97 11.98
N ILE A 33 -18.52 -14.52 11.09
CA ILE A 33 -19.63 -15.36 10.60
C ILE A 33 -19.07 -16.53 9.78
N GLY A 34 -19.58 -17.72 10.04
CA GLY A 34 -19.14 -18.97 9.41
C GLY A 34 -17.84 -19.56 9.98
N VAL A 35 -17.12 -18.82 10.82
CA VAL A 35 -15.85 -19.27 11.41
C VAL A 35 -16.10 -19.89 12.78
N PRO A 36 -15.62 -21.12 13.03
CA PRO A 36 -15.68 -21.72 14.36
C PRO A 36 -14.81 -20.97 15.36
N ALA A 37 -15.39 -20.53 16.47
CA ALA A 37 -14.71 -19.85 17.56
C ALA A 37 -14.64 -20.75 18.78
N ASN A 38 -13.48 -20.76 19.46
CA ASN A 38 -13.25 -21.56 20.66
C ASN A 38 -13.53 -20.71 21.92
N ILE A 39 -14.51 -21.13 22.74
CA ILE A 39 -14.87 -20.48 24.01
C ILE A 39 -14.41 -21.37 25.14
N THR A 40 -13.58 -20.83 26.03
CA THR A 40 -13.04 -21.58 27.17
C THR A 40 -13.63 -21.09 28.47
N VAL A 41 -14.10 -22.03 29.30
CA VAL A 41 -14.63 -21.77 30.64
C VAL A 41 -13.67 -22.38 31.67
N GLN A 42 -13.33 -21.59 32.69
CA GLN A 42 -12.47 -22.00 33.79
C GLN A 42 -13.12 -21.62 35.11
N ALA A 43 -13.19 -22.57 36.04
CA ALA A 43 -13.81 -22.37 37.35
C ALA A 43 -12.89 -22.92 38.46
N PRO A 44 -11.74 -22.28 38.73
CA PRO A 44 -10.82 -22.73 39.78
C PRO A 44 -11.49 -22.74 41.16
N GLY A 45 -11.01 -23.62 42.04
CA GLY A 45 -11.48 -23.72 43.43
C GLY A 45 -12.72 -24.61 43.64
N HIS A 46 -13.31 -25.14 42.57
CA HIS A 46 -14.39 -26.12 42.68
C HIS A 46 -13.85 -27.52 43.00
N THR A 47 -14.66 -28.33 43.68
CA THR A 47 -14.30 -29.71 44.07
C THR A 47 -15.17 -30.77 43.40
N HIS A 48 -16.43 -30.44 43.09
CA HIS A 48 -17.38 -31.35 42.47
C HIS A 48 -17.60 -31.01 41.01
N ALA A 49 -17.67 -32.02 40.15
CA ALA A 49 -17.93 -31.83 38.73
C ALA A 49 -19.31 -31.19 38.46
N PHE A 50 -19.38 -30.39 37.39
CA PHE A 50 -20.61 -29.75 36.95
C PHE A 50 -20.55 -29.37 35.47
N ASP A 51 -21.73 -29.25 34.86
CA ASP A 51 -21.86 -28.83 33.47
C ASP A 51 -22.10 -27.33 33.36
N ALA A 52 -21.56 -26.73 32.30
CA ALA A 52 -21.82 -25.37 31.88
C ALA A 52 -22.26 -25.37 30.41
N THR A 53 -23.39 -24.72 30.13
CA THR A 53 -23.92 -24.52 28.78
C THR A 53 -23.47 -23.16 28.27
N ILE A 54 -22.90 -23.12 27.08
CA ILE A 54 -22.44 -21.92 26.39
C ILE A 54 -23.33 -21.75 25.17
N SER A 55 -23.97 -20.59 25.00
CA SER A 55 -24.86 -20.31 23.88
C SER A 55 -24.60 -18.93 23.25
N VAL A 56 -24.78 -18.85 21.94
CA VAL A 56 -24.73 -17.61 21.18
C VAL A 56 -26.15 -17.26 20.71
N LYS A 57 -26.69 -16.14 21.19
CA LYS A 57 -28.08 -15.72 21.00
C LYS A 57 -28.18 -14.41 20.22
N SER A 58 -29.35 -14.16 19.62
CA SER A 58 -29.67 -12.91 18.93
C SER A 58 -29.68 -11.71 19.86
N TYR A 59 -29.22 -10.57 19.35
CA TYR A 59 -29.35 -9.28 19.99
C TYR A 59 -30.35 -8.42 19.20
N PRO A 60 -31.19 -7.62 19.87
CA PRO A 60 -31.33 -7.48 21.33
C PRO A 60 -32.31 -8.46 21.96
N ASP A 61 -32.97 -9.30 21.17
CA ASP A 61 -34.22 -9.98 21.53
C ASP A 61 -34.06 -11.39 22.12
N GLU A 62 -32.87 -12.00 22.02
CA GLU A 62 -32.53 -13.32 22.56
C GLU A 62 -33.40 -14.50 22.09
N ASN A 63 -34.28 -14.28 21.11
CA ASN A 63 -35.25 -15.28 20.63
C ASN A 63 -34.59 -16.38 19.80
N ILE A 64 -33.46 -16.09 19.15
CA ILE A 64 -32.77 -17.03 18.27
C ILE A 64 -31.48 -17.49 18.96
N SER A 65 -31.33 -18.79 19.14
CA SER A 65 -30.04 -19.41 19.50
C SER A 65 -29.33 -19.85 18.23
N TYR A 66 -28.23 -19.18 17.88
CA TYR A 66 -27.46 -19.49 16.68
C TYR A 66 -26.67 -20.79 16.86
N SER A 67 -26.05 -20.96 18.02
CA SER A 67 -25.34 -22.19 18.40
C SER A 67 -25.26 -22.34 19.92
N SER A 68 -25.12 -23.57 20.38
CA SER A 68 -24.97 -23.91 21.79
C SER A 68 -24.08 -25.14 21.95
N GLY A 69 -23.36 -25.21 23.06
CA GLY A 69 -22.49 -26.32 23.43
C GLY A 69 -22.46 -26.50 24.94
N SER A 70 -22.36 -27.74 25.41
CA SER A 70 -22.24 -28.07 26.82
C SER A 70 -20.84 -28.56 27.12
N VAL A 71 -20.22 -28.06 28.18
CA VAL A 71 -18.91 -28.49 28.66
C VAL A 71 -19.01 -29.00 30.10
N ASN A 72 -18.40 -30.15 30.35
CA ASN A 72 -18.25 -30.68 31.69
C ASN A 72 -16.96 -30.15 32.32
N LEU A 73 -17.05 -29.56 33.52
CA LEU A 73 -15.92 -29.08 34.31
C LEU A 73 -15.72 -30.03 35.48
N SER A 74 -14.55 -30.65 35.56
CA SER A 74 -14.28 -31.73 36.51
C SER A 74 -12.84 -31.68 37.05
N PRO A 75 -12.53 -32.42 38.13
CA PRO A 75 -11.16 -32.51 38.63
C PRO A 75 -10.15 -33.00 37.58
N GLU A 76 -10.56 -33.90 36.68
CA GLU A 76 -9.72 -34.48 35.63
C GLU A 76 -9.23 -33.42 34.63
N ASN A 77 -10.09 -32.46 34.28
CA ASN A 77 -9.74 -31.34 33.40
C ASN A 77 -9.35 -30.06 34.15
N LYS A 78 -9.11 -30.17 35.47
CA LYS A 78 -8.77 -29.05 36.35
C LYS A 78 -9.80 -27.91 36.26
N PHE A 79 -11.08 -28.26 36.09
CA PHE A 79 -12.19 -27.32 35.91
C PHE A 79 -11.95 -26.32 34.78
N ARG A 80 -11.35 -26.80 33.68
CA ARG A 80 -11.11 -26.04 32.46
C ARG A 80 -11.54 -26.85 31.26
N ASN A 81 -12.47 -26.33 30.49
CA ASN A 81 -12.93 -26.98 29.26
C ASN A 81 -13.41 -25.93 28.23
N SER A 82 -13.55 -26.35 26.98
CA SER A 82 -13.88 -25.45 25.88
C SER A 82 -14.93 -26.03 24.94
N ALA A 83 -15.74 -25.16 24.35
CA ALA A 83 -16.66 -25.51 23.27
C ALA A 83 -16.36 -24.66 22.03
N ILE A 84 -16.52 -25.28 20.87
CA ILE A 84 -16.43 -24.60 19.59
C ILE A 84 -17.85 -24.21 19.16
N LEU A 85 -18.10 -22.92 19.01
CA LEU A 85 -19.38 -22.37 18.56
C LEU A 85 -19.21 -21.64 17.23
N THR A 86 -20.29 -21.52 16.47
CA THR A 86 -20.26 -20.89 15.14
C THR A 86 -21.58 -20.17 14.90
N VAL A 87 -21.52 -18.99 14.28
CA VAL A 87 -22.70 -18.22 13.85
C VAL A 87 -22.79 -18.34 12.34
N GLN A 88 -23.85 -18.96 11.81
CA GLN A 88 -23.99 -19.18 10.37
C GLN A 88 -24.71 -18.01 9.69
N ALA A 89 -24.25 -17.63 8.49
CA ALA A 89 -24.81 -16.52 7.72
C ALA A 89 -26.31 -16.71 7.40
N LYS A 90 -26.73 -17.94 7.10
CA LYS A 90 -28.12 -18.29 6.74
C LYS A 90 -29.14 -18.05 7.87
N GLN A 91 -28.67 -17.90 9.11
CA GLN A 91 -29.52 -17.64 10.28
C GLN A 91 -29.69 -16.15 10.58
N LEU A 92 -28.94 -15.28 9.90
CA LEU A 92 -29.01 -13.83 10.05
C LEU A 92 -29.97 -13.28 9.00
N SER A 93 -31.02 -12.60 9.45
CA SER A 93 -32.05 -12.03 8.56
C SER A 93 -31.45 -10.96 7.64
N GLU A 94 -31.78 -11.04 6.33
CA GLU A 94 -31.44 -10.03 5.32
C GLU A 94 -32.01 -8.66 5.74
N GLY A 95 -31.16 -7.74 6.19
CA GLY A 95 -31.56 -6.37 6.52
C GLY A 95 -30.88 -5.74 7.74
N GLN A 96 -30.14 -6.50 8.55
CA GLN A 96 -29.37 -5.93 9.65
C GLN A 96 -27.95 -5.56 9.19
N SER A 97 -27.76 -4.27 8.95
CA SER A 97 -26.53 -3.68 8.41
C SER A 97 -25.31 -3.84 9.32
N SER A 98 -24.17 -4.12 8.68
CA SER A 98 -22.78 -3.70 8.95
C SER A 98 -22.12 -3.92 10.31
N PHE A 99 -22.84 -3.97 11.44
CA PHE A 99 -22.34 -4.35 12.76
C PHE A 99 -23.49 -4.89 13.61
N SER A 100 -23.87 -6.15 13.39
CA SER A 100 -24.80 -6.85 14.28
C SER A 100 -24.05 -7.34 15.53
N TYR A 101 -24.75 -7.41 16.66
CA TYR A 101 -24.22 -7.97 17.90
C TYR A 101 -24.86 -9.33 18.17
N VAL A 102 -24.17 -10.16 18.94
CA VAL A 102 -24.75 -11.34 19.58
C VAL A 102 -24.55 -11.25 21.08
N TYR A 103 -25.40 -11.95 21.82
CA TYR A 103 -25.11 -12.29 23.20
C TYR A 103 -24.38 -13.63 23.24
N LEU A 104 -23.24 -13.68 23.92
CA LEU A 104 -22.64 -14.92 24.38
C LEU A 104 -23.04 -15.13 25.83
N GLU A 105 -23.76 -16.20 26.10
CA GLU A 105 -24.23 -16.56 27.43
C GLU A 105 -23.57 -17.86 27.89
N VAL A 106 -23.13 -17.88 29.15
CA VAL A 106 -22.65 -19.08 29.83
C VAL A 106 -23.49 -19.30 31.09
N MET A 107 -24.15 -20.45 31.17
CA MET A 107 -25.01 -20.85 32.28
C MET A 107 -24.54 -22.15 32.91
N SER A 108 -24.47 -22.21 34.23
CA SER A 108 -24.22 -23.42 35.01
C SER A 108 -25.07 -23.42 36.27
N LYS A 109 -24.93 -24.48 37.09
CA LYS A 109 -25.55 -24.52 38.42
C LYS A 109 -24.95 -23.50 39.42
N HIS A 110 -23.78 -22.92 39.11
CA HIS A 110 -23.03 -22.04 40.02
C HIS A 110 -23.00 -20.57 39.58
N PHE A 111 -23.09 -20.32 38.28
CA PHE A 111 -23.01 -18.96 37.72
C PHE A 111 -23.79 -18.84 36.41
N SER A 112 -24.22 -17.63 36.09
CA SER A 112 -24.81 -17.26 34.81
C SER A 112 -24.28 -15.90 34.38
N LYS A 113 -23.73 -15.80 33.17
CA LYS A 113 -23.18 -14.55 32.65
C LYS A 113 -23.45 -14.42 31.15
N SER A 114 -23.85 -13.23 30.73
CA SER A 114 -23.96 -12.86 29.32
C SER A 114 -23.06 -11.67 29.00
N GLU A 115 -22.50 -11.67 27.79
CA GLU A 115 -21.68 -10.58 27.26
C GLU A 115 -22.14 -10.25 25.84
N LYS A 116 -22.20 -8.96 25.51
CA LYS A 116 -22.52 -8.47 24.16
C LYS A 116 -21.23 -8.44 23.32
N ILE A 117 -21.19 -9.21 22.24
CA ILE A 117 -20.02 -9.34 21.37
C ILE A 117 -20.39 -8.90 19.94
N PRO A 118 -19.58 -8.04 19.28
CA PRO A 118 -19.82 -7.66 17.90
C PRO A 118 -19.58 -8.85 16.95
N ILE A 119 -20.33 -8.85 15.85
CA ILE A 119 -20.17 -9.81 14.76
C ILE A 119 -19.59 -9.06 13.56
N ILE A 120 -18.61 -9.67 12.91
CA ILE A 120 -18.09 -9.24 11.62
C ILE A 120 -18.39 -10.36 10.61
N HIS A 121 -18.89 -9.95 9.45
CA HIS A 121 -18.94 -10.83 8.30
C HIS A 121 -17.51 -11.06 7.83
N ASP A 122 -17.04 -12.30 7.84
CA ASP A 122 -15.70 -12.61 7.35
C ASP A 122 -15.72 -12.44 5.85
N ASN A 123 -15.24 -11.28 5.43
CA ASN A 123 -15.65 -10.72 4.15
C ASN A 123 -14.57 -10.68 3.11
N GLY A 124 -13.35 -11.10 3.48
CA GLY A 124 -12.31 -11.21 2.49
C GLY A 124 -12.09 -9.89 1.76
N SER A 125 -11.53 -9.99 0.56
CA SER A 125 -11.15 -8.84 -0.25
C SER A 125 -11.63 -9.00 -1.69
N LEU A 126 -12.14 -7.90 -2.25
CA LEU A 126 -12.53 -7.79 -3.65
C LEU A 126 -11.52 -6.91 -4.38
N PHE A 127 -10.71 -7.50 -5.24
CA PHE A 127 -9.75 -6.77 -6.07
C PHE A 127 -10.31 -6.57 -7.47
N ILE A 128 -10.53 -5.32 -7.85
CA ILE A 128 -11.07 -4.96 -9.15
C ILE A 128 -9.91 -4.64 -10.09
N HIS A 129 -9.91 -5.27 -11.26
CA HIS A 129 -8.92 -5.06 -12.31
C HIS A 129 -9.61 -4.61 -13.60
N THR A 130 -9.09 -3.54 -14.20
CA THR A 130 -9.48 -3.06 -15.53
C THR A 130 -8.36 -3.30 -16.53
N ASP A 131 -8.68 -3.46 -17.81
CA ASP A 131 -7.67 -3.65 -18.87
C ASP A 131 -6.76 -2.43 -19.07
N LYS A 132 -7.27 -1.22 -18.81
CA LYS A 132 -6.52 0.05 -18.90
C LYS A 132 -6.85 0.97 -17.72
N PRO A 133 -5.93 1.86 -17.32
CA PRO A 133 -6.21 2.89 -16.32
C PRO A 133 -6.84 4.16 -16.92
N VAL A 134 -6.78 4.35 -18.24
CA VAL A 134 -7.26 5.55 -18.94
C VAL A 134 -8.00 5.14 -20.22
N TYR A 135 -9.15 5.75 -20.47
CA TYR A 135 -10.00 5.50 -21.62
C TYR A 135 -10.42 6.80 -22.33
N THR A 136 -10.88 6.66 -23.57
CA THR A 136 -11.51 7.74 -24.34
C THR A 136 -13.01 7.48 -24.58
N PRO A 137 -13.81 8.49 -25.00
CA PRO A 137 -15.22 8.27 -25.32
C PRO A 137 -15.44 7.12 -26.30
N GLN A 138 -16.56 6.41 -26.13
CA GLN A 138 -16.93 5.22 -26.92
C GLN A 138 -16.03 3.98 -26.74
N GLU A 139 -14.96 4.03 -25.95
CA GLU A 139 -14.25 2.80 -25.58
C GLU A 139 -15.08 1.92 -24.64
N SER A 140 -14.68 0.65 -24.55
CA SER A 140 -15.27 -0.33 -23.66
C SER A 140 -14.28 -0.66 -22.55
N VAL A 141 -14.71 -0.54 -21.30
CA VAL A 141 -13.92 -0.91 -20.11
C VAL A 141 -14.11 -2.40 -19.86
N LYS A 142 -13.03 -3.18 -19.97
CA LYS A 142 -13.05 -4.59 -19.59
C LYS A 142 -12.70 -4.70 -18.12
N VAL A 143 -13.57 -5.32 -17.32
CA VAL A 143 -13.41 -5.38 -15.88
C VAL A 143 -13.56 -6.81 -15.35
N GLY A 144 -12.67 -7.16 -14.44
CA GLY A 144 -12.72 -8.41 -13.69
C GLY A 144 -12.55 -8.17 -12.19
N VAL A 145 -13.04 -9.11 -11.39
CA VAL A 145 -12.91 -9.07 -9.93
C VAL A 145 -12.31 -10.37 -9.42
N TYR A 146 -11.28 -10.26 -8.59
CA TYR A 146 -10.75 -11.36 -7.78
C TYR A 146 -11.37 -11.31 -6.40
N SER A 147 -11.93 -12.44 -5.98
CA SER A 147 -12.60 -12.61 -4.69
C SER A 147 -11.78 -13.55 -3.82
N LEU A 148 -11.20 -13.03 -2.75
CA LEU A 148 -10.38 -13.81 -1.81
C LEU A 148 -10.96 -13.69 -0.39
N ASP A 149 -10.75 -14.68 0.48
CA ASP A 149 -11.01 -14.56 1.92
C ASP A 149 -9.78 -14.01 2.68
N ASP A 150 -9.87 -13.95 4.01
CA ASP A 150 -8.81 -13.46 4.89
C ASP A 150 -7.56 -14.37 4.87
N ASP A 151 -7.71 -15.63 4.46
CA ASP A 151 -6.61 -16.59 4.27
C ASP A 151 -6.03 -16.54 2.84
N LEU A 152 -6.50 -15.60 2.01
CA LEU A 152 -6.17 -15.44 0.60
C LEU A 152 -6.60 -16.61 -0.29
N GLU A 153 -7.58 -17.39 0.18
CA GLU A 153 -8.15 -18.48 -0.58
C GLU A 153 -9.30 -17.99 -1.49
N PRO A 154 -9.52 -18.61 -2.66
CA PRO A 154 -10.50 -18.13 -3.62
C PRO A 154 -11.95 -18.34 -3.13
N VAL A 155 -12.76 -17.27 -3.18
CA VAL A 155 -14.16 -17.27 -2.72
C VAL A 155 -15.14 -17.23 -3.89
N THR A 156 -16.11 -18.16 -3.91
CA THR A 156 -17.17 -18.23 -4.93
C THR A 156 -18.49 -17.64 -4.40
N ARG A 157 -18.55 -16.31 -4.30
CA ARG A 157 -19.78 -15.56 -3.94
C ARG A 157 -20.18 -14.63 -5.09
N GLY A 158 -21.48 -14.48 -5.32
CA GLY A 158 -21.99 -13.55 -6.34
C GLY A 158 -21.58 -12.11 -6.05
N THR A 159 -21.08 -11.40 -7.05
CA THR A 159 -20.54 -10.04 -6.91
C THR A 159 -21.32 -9.05 -7.74
N VAL A 160 -21.40 -7.82 -7.25
CA VAL A 160 -22.06 -6.68 -7.89
C VAL A 160 -21.03 -5.58 -8.06
N LEU A 161 -20.91 -5.04 -9.28
CA LEU A 161 -20.11 -3.87 -9.61
C LEU A 161 -21.01 -2.67 -9.84
N THR A 162 -20.60 -1.52 -9.32
CA THR A 162 -21.27 -0.23 -9.51
C THR A 162 -20.26 0.76 -10.08
N PHE A 163 -20.62 1.39 -11.20
CA PHE A 163 -19.84 2.44 -11.84
C PHE A 163 -20.33 3.80 -11.36
N ILE A 164 -19.40 4.67 -10.98
CA ILE A 164 -19.67 5.97 -10.40
C ILE A 164 -18.91 7.01 -11.20
N ASP A 165 -19.64 8.03 -11.65
CA ASP A 165 -19.05 9.15 -12.38
C ASP A 165 -18.22 10.07 -11.47
N PRO A 166 -17.44 11.02 -12.04
CA PRO A 166 -16.63 11.95 -11.26
C PRO A 166 -17.41 12.89 -10.34
N GLU A 167 -18.73 13.02 -10.54
CA GLU A 167 -19.64 13.84 -9.72
C GLU A 167 -20.24 13.02 -8.56
N GLY A 168 -19.98 11.72 -8.51
CA GLY A 168 -20.45 10.82 -7.46
C GLY A 168 -21.78 10.12 -7.78
N SER A 169 -22.29 10.24 -9.00
CA SER A 169 -23.54 9.59 -9.42
C SER A 169 -23.29 8.14 -9.84
N GLU A 170 -24.07 7.21 -9.32
CA GLU A 170 -24.08 5.81 -9.76
C GLU A 170 -24.73 5.73 -11.15
N VAL A 171 -23.96 5.33 -12.16
CA VAL A 171 -24.43 5.32 -13.57
C VAL A 171 -24.90 3.96 -14.03
N ASP A 172 -24.33 2.88 -13.49
CA ASP A 172 -24.64 1.52 -13.89
C ASP A 172 -24.27 0.53 -12.77
N THR A 173 -25.01 -0.57 -12.71
CA THR A 173 -24.77 -1.67 -11.77
C THR A 173 -24.92 -3.00 -12.49
N ILE A 174 -23.82 -3.76 -12.53
CA ILE A 174 -23.76 -5.05 -13.21
C ILE A 174 -23.49 -6.18 -12.22
N GLN A 175 -24.09 -7.34 -12.48
CA GLN A 175 -23.95 -8.51 -11.61
C GLN A 175 -23.16 -9.60 -12.32
N GLY A 176 -22.24 -10.22 -11.58
CA GLY A 176 -21.43 -11.34 -12.05
C GLY A 176 -21.67 -12.57 -11.19
N ASN A 177 -21.91 -13.71 -11.83
CA ASN A 177 -21.98 -15.00 -11.15
C ASN A 177 -20.56 -15.56 -11.03
N ASN A 178 -20.16 -15.90 -9.82
CA ASN A 178 -18.80 -16.30 -9.53
C ASN A 178 -18.71 -17.82 -9.39
N HIS A 179 -18.18 -18.50 -10.41
CA HIS A 179 -17.98 -19.95 -10.39
C HIS A 179 -16.53 -20.37 -10.10
N THR A 180 -15.56 -19.46 -10.27
CA THR A 180 -14.12 -19.76 -10.26
C THR A 180 -13.29 -18.74 -9.47
N ALA A 181 -13.91 -17.98 -8.56
CA ALA A 181 -13.35 -16.87 -7.76
C ALA A 181 -12.83 -15.66 -8.54
N ILE A 182 -12.61 -15.80 -9.84
CA ILE A 182 -12.33 -14.74 -10.81
C ILE A 182 -13.62 -14.49 -11.60
N VAL A 183 -14.19 -13.31 -11.45
CA VAL A 183 -15.43 -12.92 -12.11
C VAL A 183 -15.10 -11.99 -13.26
N SER A 184 -15.37 -12.44 -14.48
CA SER A 184 -15.37 -11.58 -15.66
C SER A 184 -16.76 -10.97 -15.83
N PHE A 185 -16.82 -9.66 -15.95
CA PHE A 185 -18.07 -8.93 -16.12
C PHE A 185 -18.28 -8.50 -17.57
N PRO A 186 -19.52 -8.17 -17.96
CA PRO A 186 -19.78 -7.47 -19.22
C PRO A 186 -18.96 -6.18 -19.33
N ASP A 187 -18.49 -5.89 -20.53
CA ASP A 187 -17.76 -4.65 -20.82
C ASP A 187 -18.67 -3.42 -20.56
N PHE A 188 -18.17 -2.43 -19.81
CA PHE A 188 -18.88 -1.16 -19.62
C PHE A 188 -18.60 -0.21 -20.79
N LYS A 189 -19.65 0.18 -21.51
CA LYS A 189 -19.53 1.04 -22.70
C LYS A 189 -19.54 2.52 -22.30
N ILE A 190 -18.44 3.22 -22.56
CA ILE A 190 -18.34 4.65 -22.30
C ILE A 190 -19.24 5.42 -23.29
N PRO A 191 -20.10 6.35 -22.82
CA PRO A 191 -20.91 7.19 -23.70
C PRO A 191 -20.09 8.01 -24.70
N SER A 192 -20.74 8.51 -25.76
CA SER A 192 -20.09 9.42 -26.72
C SER A 192 -19.75 10.79 -26.13
N ASN A 193 -20.52 11.23 -25.13
CA ASN A 193 -20.27 12.47 -24.37
C ASN A 193 -20.26 12.15 -22.85
N PRO A 194 -19.19 11.51 -22.35
CA PRO A 194 -19.09 11.13 -20.94
C PRO A 194 -18.68 12.33 -20.06
N LYS A 195 -18.88 12.20 -18.75
CA LYS A 195 -18.22 13.07 -17.78
C LYS A 195 -16.73 12.74 -17.76
N TYR A 196 -15.89 13.71 -18.10
CA TYR A 196 -14.43 13.54 -18.08
C TYR A 196 -13.91 13.61 -16.64
N GLY A 197 -12.81 12.89 -16.38
CA GLY A 197 -12.18 12.84 -15.06
C GLY A 197 -12.05 11.43 -14.53
N ARG A 198 -11.91 11.32 -13.20
CA ARG A 198 -11.68 10.06 -12.50
C ARG A 198 -13.01 9.39 -12.15
N TRP A 199 -13.26 8.25 -12.76
CA TRP A 199 -14.38 7.37 -12.47
C TRP A 199 -14.01 6.37 -11.39
N THR A 200 -15.02 5.91 -10.66
CA THR A 200 -14.85 4.92 -9.59
C THR A 200 -15.66 3.67 -9.90
N ILE A 201 -15.06 2.51 -9.70
CA ILE A 201 -15.75 1.22 -9.73
C ILE A 201 -15.77 0.69 -8.31
N LYS A 202 -16.96 0.43 -7.77
CA LYS A 202 -17.14 -0.24 -6.48
C LYS A 202 -17.60 -1.67 -6.69
N ALA A 203 -17.02 -2.61 -5.96
CA ALA A 203 -17.45 -4.00 -5.92
C ALA A 203 -18.01 -4.33 -4.54
N LYS A 204 -19.07 -5.13 -4.47
CA LYS A 204 -19.59 -5.72 -3.24
C LYS A 204 -20.10 -7.13 -3.50
N TYR A 205 -20.27 -7.94 -2.46
CA TYR A 205 -21.03 -9.18 -2.61
C TYR A 205 -22.53 -8.89 -2.75
N ARG A 206 -23.26 -9.80 -3.38
CA ARG A 206 -24.70 -9.65 -3.60
C ARG A 206 -25.48 -9.71 -2.28
N GLU A 207 -25.11 -10.61 -1.39
CA GLU A 207 -25.76 -10.87 -0.10
C GLU A 207 -25.14 -10.06 1.05
N ASP A 208 -24.00 -9.41 0.80
CA ASP A 208 -23.25 -8.67 1.82
C ASP A 208 -22.71 -7.36 1.27
N ALA A 209 -23.19 -6.25 1.84
CA ALA A 209 -22.80 -4.89 1.46
C ALA A 209 -21.55 -4.38 2.20
N THR A 210 -21.01 -5.13 3.15
CA THR A 210 -19.94 -4.69 4.05
C THR A 210 -18.54 -4.91 3.45
N THR A 211 -18.37 -5.92 2.57
CA THR A 211 -17.17 -5.99 1.73
C THR A 211 -17.27 -4.97 0.62
N ASN A 212 -16.29 -4.07 0.51
CA ASN A 212 -16.16 -3.24 -0.68
C ASN A 212 -14.77 -3.30 -1.29
N GLY A 213 -14.73 -3.59 -2.58
CA GLY A 213 -13.56 -3.33 -3.43
C GLY A 213 -13.73 -1.97 -4.10
N THR A 214 -12.65 -1.24 -4.33
CA THR A 214 -12.71 0.01 -5.09
C THR A 214 -11.50 0.15 -6.00
N THR A 215 -11.73 0.53 -7.25
CA THR A 215 -10.68 0.93 -8.18
C THR A 215 -11.12 2.15 -8.98
N HIS A 216 -10.20 2.74 -9.72
CA HIS A 216 -10.42 3.98 -10.45
C HIS A 216 -9.88 3.87 -11.86
N PHE A 217 -10.53 4.55 -12.80
CA PHE A 217 -10.04 4.76 -14.15
C PHE A 217 -10.36 6.18 -14.60
N ASP A 218 -9.53 6.76 -15.47
CA ASP A 218 -9.76 8.10 -15.98
C ASP A 218 -10.39 8.05 -17.38
N ILE A 219 -11.39 8.89 -17.62
CA ILE A 219 -11.87 9.18 -18.98
C ILE A 219 -11.33 10.54 -19.41
N LYS A 220 -10.56 10.56 -20.48
CA LYS A 220 -9.96 11.77 -21.05
C LYS A 220 -10.47 11.99 -22.46
N GLU A 221 -10.49 13.25 -22.87
CA GLU A 221 -10.75 13.60 -24.25
C GLU A 221 -9.67 12.99 -25.14
N HIS A 222 -10.02 12.65 -26.38
CA HIS A 222 -9.07 12.11 -27.33
C HIS A 222 -8.10 13.23 -27.76
N ASP A 223 -7.03 13.40 -27.00
CA ASP A 223 -5.93 14.27 -27.39
C ASP A 223 -5.27 13.68 -28.64
N LYS A 224 -5.26 14.43 -29.74
CA LYS A 224 -4.39 14.15 -30.89
C LYS A 224 -2.95 14.16 -30.39
N ALA A 225 -2.43 12.98 -30.06
CA ALA A 225 -1.20 12.85 -29.28
C ALA A 225 0.04 13.16 -30.13
N TYR A 226 0.60 14.36 -29.95
CA TYR A 226 2.04 14.50 -30.08
C TYR A 226 2.67 13.93 -28.81
N LYS A 227 3.52 12.90 -28.95
CA LYS A 227 4.26 12.34 -27.82
C LYS A 227 5.34 13.33 -27.38
N ILE A 228 4.99 14.25 -26.50
CA ILE A 228 5.95 15.16 -25.87
C ILE A 228 6.54 14.43 -24.67
N THR A 229 7.78 13.96 -24.80
CA THR A 229 8.52 13.37 -23.67
C THR A 229 9.32 14.49 -22.99
N LEU A 230 8.87 14.90 -21.81
CA LEU A 230 9.64 15.78 -20.94
C LEU A 230 10.51 14.90 -20.04
N MET A 231 11.83 14.94 -20.25
CA MET A 231 12.79 14.27 -19.38
C MET A 231 13.33 15.29 -18.37
N PRO A 232 13.33 14.97 -17.05
CA PRO A 232 14.07 15.74 -16.07
C PRO A 232 15.55 15.85 -16.47
N ILE A 233 16.15 17.01 -16.24
CA ILE A 233 17.57 17.26 -16.59
C ILE A 233 18.51 16.26 -15.90
N SER A 234 18.14 15.75 -14.72
CA SER A 234 18.87 14.70 -13.99
C SER A 234 18.98 13.39 -14.77
N ASP A 235 17.95 13.02 -15.53
CA ASP A 235 17.87 11.73 -16.22
C ASP A 235 18.67 11.76 -17.54
N LEU A 236 18.90 12.95 -18.11
CA LEU A 236 19.82 13.15 -19.23
C LEU A 236 21.29 12.88 -18.84
N GLN A 237 21.66 13.08 -17.58
CA GLN A 237 23.05 12.87 -17.14
C GLN A 237 23.43 11.37 -17.19
N HIS A 238 22.47 10.46 -16.96
CA HIS A 238 22.71 9.02 -17.05
C HIS A 238 22.77 8.49 -18.50
N GLN A 239 22.10 9.14 -19.46
CA GLN A 239 22.15 8.71 -20.86
C GLN A 239 23.39 9.21 -21.61
N VAL A 240 23.98 10.35 -21.21
CA VAL A 240 25.25 10.82 -21.77
C VAL A 240 26.45 9.99 -21.26
N ALA A 241 26.33 9.37 -20.09
CA ALA A 241 27.36 8.46 -19.56
C ALA A 241 27.49 7.15 -20.35
N ASN A 242 26.41 6.68 -20.99
CA ASN A 242 26.38 5.38 -21.70
C ASN A 242 26.62 5.48 -23.21
N GLN A 243 27.03 6.63 -23.76
CA GLN A 243 27.53 6.75 -25.14
C GLN A 243 29.02 7.11 -25.21
N GLY A 244 29.72 7.14 -24.08
CA GLY A 244 31.14 7.45 -23.99
C GLY A 244 32.03 6.22 -23.87
N GLU A 245 31.72 5.11 -24.55
CA GLU A 245 32.64 3.97 -24.62
C GLU A 245 33.25 3.84 -26.02
N ALA A 246 34.58 3.80 -26.01
CA ALA A 246 35.52 3.56 -27.11
C ALA A 246 35.85 4.74 -28.05
N GLN A 247 36.76 5.60 -27.61
CA GLN A 247 37.98 5.90 -28.38
C GLN A 247 39.09 6.34 -27.43
N GLY A 248 39.95 5.39 -27.07
CA GLY A 248 41.15 5.64 -26.30
C GLY A 248 42.12 6.50 -27.11
N VAL A 249 42.28 7.75 -26.69
CA VAL A 249 43.48 8.55 -26.94
C VAL A 249 43.84 9.20 -25.61
N THR A 250 45.00 8.85 -25.06
CA THR A 250 45.53 9.43 -23.82
C THR A 250 45.92 10.88 -24.10
N LEU A 251 44.95 11.79 -24.02
CA LEU A 251 45.19 13.24 -24.08
C LEU A 251 45.74 13.70 -22.72
N GLN A 252 46.71 14.61 -22.72
CA GLN A 252 47.22 15.21 -21.50
C GLN A 252 46.05 15.86 -20.72
N PRO A 253 46.06 15.86 -19.37
CA PRO A 253 45.05 16.52 -18.53
C PRO A 253 44.66 17.94 -18.96
N ALA A 254 45.66 18.72 -19.40
CA ALA A 254 45.44 20.08 -19.90
C ALA A 254 44.69 20.10 -21.24
N ASP A 255 44.96 19.17 -22.14
CA ASP A 255 44.32 19.06 -23.45
C ASP A 255 42.88 18.60 -23.33
N TYR A 256 42.61 17.67 -22.40
CA TYR A 256 41.25 17.20 -22.09
C TYR A 256 40.39 18.32 -21.52
N LEU A 257 40.93 19.08 -20.55
CA LEU A 257 40.24 20.24 -19.98
C LEU A 257 39.96 21.28 -21.08
N GLN A 258 40.95 21.61 -21.91
CA GLN A 258 40.77 22.59 -22.97
C GLN A 258 39.72 22.14 -23.99
N GLN A 259 39.73 20.86 -24.37
CA GLN A 259 38.74 20.29 -25.28
C GLN A 259 37.32 20.44 -24.72
N LYS A 260 37.09 20.04 -23.47
CA LYS A 260 35.77 20.10 -22.84
C LYS A 260 35.26 21.53 -22.66
N ILE A 261 36.15 22.48 -22.35
CA ILE A 261 35.78 23.89 -22.26
C ILE A 261 35.47 24.46 -23.64
N ASN A 262 36.20 24.10 -24.69
CA ASN A 262 35.90 24.50 -26.06
C ASN A 262 34.54 23.96 -26.54
N GLU A 263 34.26 22.68 -26.27
CA GLU A 263 32.96 22.04 -26.55
C GLU A 263 31.84 22.82 -25.85
N ARG A 264 31.98 23.12 -24.56
CA ARG A 264 30.98 23.88 -23.80
C ARG A 264 30.80 25.30 -24.32
N ALA A 265 31.90 26.01 -24.60
CA ALA A 265 31.87 27.38 -25.12
C ALA A 265 31.20 27.46 -26.50
N SER A 266 31.34 26.43 -27.34
CA SER A 266 30.74 26.39 -28.68
C SER A 266 29.20 26.45 -28.67
N THR A 267 28.56 26.05 -27.57
CA THR A 267 27.09 26.08 -27.40
C THR A 267 26.51 27.49 -27.35
N TYR A 268 27.31 28.50 -27.00
CA TYR A 268 26.85 29.88 -26.95
C TYR A 268 26.91 30.52 -28.33
N LYS A 269 25.81 31.11 -28.81
CA LYS A 269 25.79 31.75 -30.14
C LYS A 269 26.60 33.05 -30.19
N HIS A 270 26.54 33.85 -29.13
CA HIS A 270 27.15 35.18 -29.08
C HIS A 270 28.56 35.16 -28.49
N GLN A 271 29.42 36.04 -28.99
CA GLN A 271 30.83 36.12 -28.59
C GLN A 271 31.03 36.53 -27.12
N VAL A 272 30.12 37.33 -26.57
CA VAL A 272 30.20 37.79 -25.18
C VAL A 272 30.08 36.61 -24.19
N PRO A 273 29.00 35.78 -24.19
CA PRO A 273 28.94 34.58 -23.35
C PRO A 273 30.06 33.56 -23.60
N LYS A 274 30.53 33.41 -24.86
CA LYS A 274 31.70 32.55 -25.16
C LYS A 274 32.93 32.97 -24.38
N LYS A 275 33.26 34.27 -24.41
CA LYS A 275 34.39 34.82 -23.65
C LYS A 275 34.20 34.61 -22.15
N CYS A 276 33.01 34.86 -21.64
CA CYS A 276 32.70 34.66 -20.22
C CYS A 276 32.85 33.20 -19.75
N CYS A 277 32.51 32.24 -20.61
CA CYS A 277 32.76 30.82 -20.35
C CYS A 277 34.26 30.52 -20.22
N TYR A 278 35.09 31.00 -21.16
CA TYR A 278 36.54 30.83 -21.07
C TYR A 278 37.13 31.49 -19.82
N ASP A 279 36.68 32.70 -19.48
CA ASP A 279 37.10 33.42 -18.27
C ASP A 279 36.69 32.66 -16.98
N GLY A 280 35.54 31.98 -17.00
CA GLY A 280 35.06 31.14 -15.90
C GLY A 280 35.92 29.90 -15.69
N ALA A 281 36.37 29.27 -16.76
CA ALA A 281 37.16 28.04 -16.72
C ALA A 281 38.55 28.20 -16.08
N VAL A 282 39.08 29.42 -15.97
CA VAL A 282 40.40 29.70 -15.36
C VAL A 282 40.48 29.18 -13.92
N LEU A 283 41.59 28.54 -13.55
CA LEU A 283 41.81 27.99 -12.21
C LEU A 283 42.03 29.10 -11.17
N LYS A 284 41.26 29.06 -10.08
CA LYS A 284 41.49 29.83 -8.85
C LYS A 284 41.34 28.91 -7.64
N LYS A 285 42.43 28.75 -6.89
CA LYS A 285 42.54 27.74 -5.82
C LYS A 285 41.76 28.08 -4.55
N TYR A 286 41.46 29.36 -4.32
CA TYR A 286 40.92 29.86 -3.05
C TYR A 286 39.60 30.62 -3.21
N GLU A 287 38.90 30.46 -4.33
CA GLU A 287 37.64 31.15 -4.60
C GLU A 287 36.66 30.22 -5.31
N THR A 288 35.38 30.28 -4.92
CA THR A 288 34.33 29.49 -5.59
C THR A 288 33.90 30.14 -6.91
N CYS A 289 33.15 29.39 -7.72
CA CYS A 289 32.62 29.90 -8.98
C CYS A 289 31.63 31.06 -8.76
N GLU A 290 30.85 30.99 -7.69
CA GLU A 290 29.85 31.96 -7.29
C GLU A 290 30.51 33.28 -6.86
N GLN A 291 31.52 33.20 -5.97
CA GLN A 291 32.30 34.36 -5.53
C GLN A 291 32.99 35.07 -6.70
N ARG A 292 33.46 34.31 -7.70
CA ARG A 292 34.06 34.88 -8.91
C ARG A 292 33.02 35.49 -9.83
N ALA A 293 31.82 34.91 -9.91
CA ALA A 293 30.74 35.38 -10.76
C ALA A 293 30.14 36.72 -10.30
N GLU A 294 30.20 37.03 -8.99
CA GLU A 294 29.78 38.34 -8.44
C GLU A 294 30.52 39.53 -9.08
N ARG A 295 31.74 39.30 -9.61
CA ARG A 295 32.55 40.35 -10.24
C ARG A 295 32.24 40.56 -11.72
N VAL A 296 31.36 39.75 -12.30
CA VAL A 296 31.02 39.79 -13.71
C VAL A 296 29.94 40.85 -13.96
N LYS A 297 30.35 42.02 -14.46
CA LYS A 297 29.45 43.18 -14.70
C LYS A 297 28.79 43.22 -16.08
N ILE A 298 29.06 42.23 -16.93
CA ILE A 298 28.69 42.24 -18.36
C ILE A 298 27.21 41.86 -18.58
N GLY A 299 26.56 41.21 -17.60
CA GLY A 299 25.12 40.88 -17.64
C GLY A 299 24.80 39.41 -17.36
N LEU A 300 23.52 39.10 -17.18
CA LEU A 300 23.05 37.80 -16.66
C LEU A 300 23.46 36.60 -17.53
N LEU A 301 23.45 36.76 -18.85
CA LEU A 301 23.87 35.70 -19.78
C LEU A 301 25.37 35.39 -19.67
N CYS A 302 26.20 36.41 -19.42
CA CYS A 302 27.62 36.25 -19.19
C CYS A 302 27.89 35.58 -17.84
N VAL A 303 27.17 35.99 -16.77
CA VAL A 303 27.24 35.35 -15.45
C VAL A 303 26.91 33.86 -15.52
N ARG A 304 25.83 33.49 -16.23
CA ARG A 304 25.45 32.08 -16.40
C ARG A 304 26.49 31.27 -17.18
N ALA A 305 27.03 31.82 -18.26
CA ALA A 305 28.08 31.17 -19.03
C ALA A 305 29.38 31.01 -18.22
N PHE A 306 29.73 32.02 -17.44
CA PHE A 306 30.87 32.01 -16.53
C PHE A 306 30.77 30.90 -15.48
N ILE A 307 29.66 30.84 -14.75
CA ILE A 307 29.44 29.82 -13.71
C ILE A 307 29.47 28.42 -14.35
N SER A 308 28.77 28.23 -15.47
CA SER A 308 28.67 26.93 -16.13
C SER A 308 30.02 26.35 -16.55
N CYS A 309 30.96 27.17 -17.01
CA CYS A 309 32.29 26.69 -17.42
C CYS A 309 33.27 26.63 -16.25
N CYS A 310 33.07 27.45 -15.22
CA CYS A 310 33.83 27.36 -13.97
C CYS A 310 33.56 26.05 -13.23
N THR A 311 32.29 25.65 -13.09
CA THR A 311 31.91 24.41 -12.39
C THR A 311 32.43 23.18 -13.13
N LEU A 312 32.22 23.13 -14.45
CA LEU A 312 32.75 22.07 -15.31
C LEU A 312 34.28 21.95 -15.21
N ALA A 313 34.99 23.07 -15.23
CA ALA A 313 36.45 23.06 -15.09
C ALA A 313 36.92 22.55 -13.72
N ASN A 314 36.16 22.84 -12.65
CA ASN A 314 36.47 22.37 -11.31
C ASN A 314 36.18 20.87 -11.15
N GLU A 315 35.08 20.37 -11.72
CA GLU A 315 34.75 18.94 -11.74
C GLU A 315 35.82 18.12 -12.44
N ILE A 316 36.26 18.56 -13.63
CA ILE A 316 37.33 17.89 -14.38
C ILE A 316 38.62 17.86 -13.55
N ARG A 317 39.03 19.00 -12.96
CA ARG A 317 40.23 19.09 -12.13
C ARG A 317 40.16 18.29 -10.84
N ALA A 318 38.97 18.15 -10.25
CA ALA A 318 38.74 17.36 -9.05
C ALA A 318 38.80 15.86 -9.34
N ASN A 319 38.35 15.46 -10.53
CA ASN A 319 38.41 14.07 -10.99
C ASN A 319 39.84 13.66 -11.40
N ASP A 320 40.66 14.62 -11.85
CA ASP A 320 42.03 14.39 -12.32
C ASP A 320 43.09 14.38 -11.19
N THR A 321 42.84 13.63 -10.11
CA THR A 321 43.84 13.30 -9.08
C THR A 321 44.84 12.25 -9.57
N PHE A 322 45.60 12.56 -10.62
CA PHE A 322 46.91 11.92 -10.86
C PHE A 322 48.02 12.67 -10.11
N LYS A 323 48.11 12.40 -8.80
CA LYS A 323 49.37 12.44 -8.02
C LYS A 323 49.47 11.03 -7.42
N HIS A 324 50.34 10.11 -7.83
CA HIS A 324 51.74 10.20 -8.19
C HIS A 324 52.12 9.02 -9.09
N ILE A 325 52.94 9.25 -10.13
CA ILE A 325 54.14 8.41 -10.29
C ILE A 325 55.34 9.33 -10.15
N HIS A 326 56.18 8.95 -9.19
CA HIS A 326 57.44 9.53 -8.77
C HIS A 326 58.34 9.94 -9.94
N VAL A 327 58.78 11.20 -9.97
CA VAL A 327 60.14 11.53 -10.43
C VAL A 327 61.06 11.24 -9.24
N SER A 328 61.48 9.98 -9.10
CA SER A 328 62.65 9.64 -8.30
C SER A 328 63.88 9.91 -9.14
N LYS A 329 64.38 11.14 -9.05
CA LYS A 329 65.66 11.55 -9.62
C LYS A 329 66.73 11.38 -8.53
N HIS A 330 67.30 10.19 -8.41
CA HIS A 330 68.62 9.93 -7.80
C HIS A 330 69.11 8.61 -8.42
N HIS A 331 70.30 8.53 -9.02
CA HIS A 331 71.57 8.94 -8.43
C HIS A 331 72.57 9.41 -9.48
N CYS A 332 73.45 10.31 -9.04
CA CYS A 332 74.66 10.75 -9.72
C CYS A 332 75.58 9.58 -10.06
N SER A 333 76.45 9.84 -11.03
CA SER A 333 77.71 9.16 -11.25
C SER A 333 78.65 9.22 -10.04
N GLU A 334 79.30 8.10 -9.74
CA GLU A 334 80.65 8.04 -9.16
C GLU A 334 81.46 6.97 -9.90
N VAL A 335 82.36 7.42 -10.78
CA VAL A 335 83.82 7.21 -10.84
C VAL A 335 84.32 7.76 -12.17
#